data_AF-A0A7C6FZZ6-F1
#
_entry.id   AF-A0A7C6FZZ6-F1
#
_cell.length_a   1.000
_cell.length_b   1.000
_cell.length_c   1.000
_cell.angle_alpha   90.00
_cell.angle_beta   90.00
_cell.angle_gamma   90.00
#
_symmetry.space_group_name_H-M   'P 1'
#
loop_
_entity.id
_entity.type
_entity.pdbx_description
1 polymer ?
#
loop_
_entity_poly.entity_id
_entity_poly.type
_entity_poly.pdbx_seq_one_letter_code
_entity_poly.pdbx_strand_id
1 'polypeptide(L)' 'MIEYILMIITILGAVLALMQRDLLKAAILTGVPGASIAFLYQYLLAPDVALTQAIVGSAIIPVFFALAVYKTRRVEE' A
#
# COMPACT_ATOMS: atom_id res chain seq x y z
N MET A 1 0.26 15.66 -15.60
CA MET A 1 0.48 16.23 -14.24
C MET A 1 -0.03 15.33 -13.12
N ILE A 2 -1.22 14.73 -13.24
CA ILE A 2 -1.81 13.90 -12.19
C ILE A 2 -0.98 12.64 -11.87
N GLU A 3 -0.30 12.09 -12.87
CA GLU A 3 0.62 10.97 -12.75
C GLU A 3 1.77 11.26 -11.77
N TYR A 4 2.34 12.46 -11.78
CA TYR A 4 3.38 12.86 -10.83
C TYR A 4 2.84 12.96 -9.41
N ILE A 5 1.61 13.46 -9.24
CA ILE A 5 0.95 13.53 -7.93
C ILE A 5 0.75 12.12 -7.38
N LEU A 6 0.25 11.20 -8.21
CA LEU A 6 0.07 9.80 -7.81
C LEU A 6 1.41 9.14 -7.44
N MET A 7 2.47 9.37 -8.22
CA MET A 7 3.82 8.85 -7.90
C MET A 7 4.35 9.40 -6.57
N ILE A 8 4.17 10.70 -6.31
CA ILE A 8 4.57 11.33 -5.05
C ILE A 8 3.78 10.73 -3.88
N ILE A 9 2.46 10.56 -4.01
CA ILE A 9 1.63 9.93 -2.97
C ILE A 9 2.08 8.49 -2.72
N THR A 10 2.37 7.72 -3.77
CA THR A 10 2.90 6.36 -3.62
C THR A 10 4.20 6.35 -2.82
N ILE A 11 5.16 7.21 -3.16
CA ILE A 11 6.44 7.29 -2.46
C ILE A 11 6.24 7.71 -1.00
N LEU A 12 5.44 8.75 -0.76
CA LEU A 12 5.15 9.22 0.60
C LEU A 12 4.44 8.15 1.43
N GLY A 13 3.46 7.44 0.86
CA GLY A 13 2.78 6.33 1.51
C GLY A 13 3.74 5.20 1.89
N ALA A 14 4.67 4.86 1.00
CA ALA A 14 5.70 3.85 1.27
C ALA A 14 6.66 4.30 2.38
N VAL A 15 7.14 5.55 2.34
CA VAL A 15 8.00 6.12 3.38
C VAL A 15 7.27 6.14 4.74
N LEU A 16 6.02 6.58 4.75
CA LEU A 16 5.20 6.61 5.97
C LEU A 16 4.97 5.21 6.55
N ALA A 17 4.77 4.19 5.71
CA ALA A 17 4.67 2.81 6.15
C ALA A 17 5.96 2.33 6.82
N LEU A 18 7.13 2.65 6.25
CA LEU A 18 8.44 2.28 6.78
C LEU A 18 8.80 3.02 8.09
N MET A 19 8.27 4.23 8.30
CA MET A 19 8.52 5.00 9.52
C MET A 19 7.72 4.52 10.74
N GLN A 20 6.77 3.60 10.57
CA GLN A 20 5.92 3.15 11.68
C GLN A 20 6.63 2.12 12.55
N ARG A 21 6.76 2.41 13.85
CA ARG A 21 7.20 1.42 14.86
C ARG A 21 6.13 0.37 15.18
N ASP A 22 4.85 0.71 15.03
CA ASP A 22 3.74 -0.24 15.18
C ASP A 22 3.54 -0.97 13.85
N LEU A 23 3.91 -2.25 13.83
CA LEU A 23 3.87 -3.12 12.66
C LEU A 23 2.45 -3.28 12.12
N LEU A 24 1.41 -3.11 12.95
CA LEU A 24 0.02 -3.14 12.48
C LEU A 24 -0.30 -1.89 11.66
N LYS A 25 0.19 -0.72 12.11
CA LYS A 25 0.06 0.53 11.35
C LYS A 25 0.88 0.47 10.07
N ALA A 26 2.11 -0.03 10.14
CA ALA A 26 2.97 -0.26 8.98
C ALA A 26 2.24 -1.11 7.93
N ALA A 27 1.69 -2.26 8.35
CA ALA A 27 0.94 -3.17 7.49
C ALA A 27 -0.24 -2.50 6.80
N ILE A 28 -1.09 -1.77 7.54
CA ILE A 28 -2.25 -1.08 6.95
C ILE A 28 -1.80 0.02 5.99
N LEU A 29 -0.75 0.78 6.34
CA LEU A 29 -0.20 1.85 5.51
C LEU A 29 0.39 1.34 4.19
N THR A 30 0.79 0.06 4.08
CA THR A 30 1.19 -0.51 2.79
C THR A 30 0.06 -0.54 1.76
N GLY A 31 -1.20 -0.42 2.19
CA GLY A 31 -2.35 -0.33 1.28
C GLY A 31 -2.42 0.99 0.51
N VAL A 32 -1.87 2.08 1.07
CA VAL A 32 -1.84 3.40 0.45
C VAL A 32 -1.06 3.42 -0.87
N PRO A 33 0.23 3.01 -0.93
CA PRO A 33 0.94 2.92 -2.20
C PRO A 33 0.28 1.92 -3.15
N GLY A 34 -0.30 0.82 -2.64
CA GLY A 34 -1.07 -0.14 -3.44
C GLY A 34 -2.23 0.53 -4.20
N ALA A 35 -3.05 1.31 -3.50
CA ALA A 35 -4.17 2.05 -4.09
C ALA A 35 -3.70 3.13 -5.06
N SER A 36 -2.68 3.91 -4.71
CA SER A 36 -2.13 4.96 -5.58
C SER A 36 -1.57 4.41 -6.89
N ILE A 37 -0.91 3.25 -6.85
CA ILE A 37 -0.44 2.55 -8.06
C ILE A 37 -1.62 2.04 -8.89
N ALA A 38 -2.69 1.52 -8.27
CA ALA A 38 -3.88 1.10 -8.99
C ALA A 38 -4.53 2.25 -9.78
N PHE A 39 -4.63 3.45 -9.17
CA PHE A 39 -5.07 4.66 -9.87
C PHE A 39 -4.12 5.07 -11.00
N LEU A 40 -2.81 4.92 -10.81
CA LEU A 40 -1.82 5.20 -11.86
C LEU A 40 -1.98 4.25 -13.05
N TYR A 41 -2.22 2.97 -12.80
CA TYR A 41 -2.50 1.98 -13.86
C TYR A 41 -3.80 2.27 -14.60
N GLN A 42 -4.85 2.67 -13.89
CA GLN A 42 -6.09 3.11 -14.51
C GLN A 42 -5.86 4.34 -15.42
N TYR A 43 -5.01 5.28 -14.98
CA TYR A 43 -4.64 6.46 -15.77
C TYR A 43 -3.82 6.08 -17.01
N LEU A 44 -2.96 5.07 -16.92
CA LEU A 44 -2.17 4.53 -18.03
C LEU A 44 -2.95 3.60 -18.97
N LEU A 45 -4.29 3.58 -18.87
CA LEU A 45 -5.18 2.75 -19.70
C LEU A 45 -4.90 1.24 -19.58
N ALA A 46 -4.45 0.81 -18.41
CA ALA A 46 -4.18 -0.59 -18.11
C ALA A 46 -5.17 -1.12 -17.04
N PRO A 47 -6.45 -1.33 -17.39
CA PRO A 47 -7.52 -1.61 -16.42
C PRO A 47 -7.39 -2.97 -15.73
N ASP A 48 -6.89 -4.00 -16.42
CA ASP A 48 -6.73 -5.34 -15.84
C ASP A 48 -5.68 -5.35 -14.72
N VAL A 49 -4.56 -4.66 -14.93
CA VAL A 49 -3.52 -4.49 -13.92
C VAL A 49 -3.94 -3.52 -12.83
N ALA A 50 -4.78 -2.52 -13.13
CA ALA A 50 -5.36 -1.62 -12.13
C ALA A 50 -6.27 -2.37 -11.15
N LEU A 51 -7.16 -3.24 -11.66
CA LEU A 51 -8.09 -4.02 -10.84
C LEU A 51 -7.34 -5.01 -9.94
N THR A 52 -6.38 -5.74 -10.50
CA THR A 52 -5.55 -6.68 -9.72
C THR A 52 -4.73 -5.94 -8.66
N GLN A 53 -4.17 -4.79 -8.98
CA GLN A 53 -3.42 -3.98 -8.02
C GLN A 53 -4.31 -3.40 -6.91
N ALA A 54 -5.52 -2.96 -7.23
CA ALA A 54 -6.48 -2.48 -6.25
C ALA A 54 -6.83 -3.60 -5.25
N ILE A 55 -7.09 -4.81 -5.71
CA ILE A 55 -7.45 -5.93 -4.84
C ILE A 55 -6.21 -6.43 -4.06
N VAL A 56 -5.14 -6.76 -4.76
CA VAL A 56 -3.98 -7.44 -4.16
C VAL A 56 -3.12 -6.46 -3.38
N GLY A 57 -2.74 -5.34 -4.00
CA GLY A 57 -1.84 -4.36 -3.43
C GLY A 57 -2.46 -3.52 -2.32
N SER A 58 -3.72 -3.12 -2.46
CA SER A 58 -4.36 -2.23 -1.47
C SER A 58 -5.11 -2.94 -0.34
N ALA A 59 -5.53 -4.19 -0.54
CA ALA A 59 -6.34 -4.91 0.45
C ALA A 59 -5.71 -6.22 0.92
N ILE A 60 -5.42 -7.15 0.00
CA ILE A 60 -4.95 -8.50 0.37
C ILE A 60 -3.61 -8.42 1.12
N ILE A 61 -2.58 -7.79 0.54
CA ILE A 61 -1.25 -7.71 1.17
C ILE A 61 -1.31 -7.05 2.56
N PRO A 62 -1.93 -5.86 2.74
CA PRO A 62 -2.10 -5.24 4.05
C PRO A 62 -2.80 -6.14 5.08
N VAL A 63 -3.86 -6.86 4.67
CA VAL A 63 -4.60 -7.77 5.55
C VAL A 63 -3.73 -8.96 5.95
N PHE A 64 -3.02 -9.59 5.01
CA PHE A 64 -2.13 -10.69 5.32
C PHE A 64 -1.00 -10.27 6.27
N PHE A 65 -0.41 -9.08 6.05
CA PHE A 65 0.57 -8.54 7.00
C PHE A 65 -0.04 -8.22 8.36
N ALA A 66 -1.23 -7.63 8.40
CA ALA A 66 -1.92 -7.35 9.67
C ALA A 66 -2.23 -8.64 10.45
N LEU A 67 -2.65 -9.72 9.77
CA LEU A 67 -2.88 -11.03 10.38
C LEU A 67 -1.57 -11.68 10.87
N ALA A 68 -0.48 -11.55 10.12
CA ALA A 68 0.83 -12.02 10.54
C ALA A 68 1.31 -11.28 11.79
N VAL A 69 1.16 -9.95 11.83
CA VAL A 69 1.47 -9.11 12.99
C VAL A 69 0.60 -9.48 14.19
N TYR A 70 -0.69 -9.75 13.98
CA TYR A 70 -1.59 -10.19 15.04
C TYR A 70 -1.15 -11.50 15.71
N LYS A 71 -0.50 -12.39 14.96
CA LYS A 71 0.06 -13.66 15.48
C LYS A 71 1.50 -13.53 15.96
N THR A 72 2.12 -12.36 15.86
CA THR A 72 3.53 -12.13 16.21
C THR A 72 3.67 -10.89 17.09
N ARG A 73 4.84 -10.22 17.05
CA ARG A 73 5.07 -9.00 17.81
C ARG A 73 4.50 -7.79 17.06
N ARG A 74 3.99 -6.82 17.80
CA ARG A 74 3.37 -5.62 17.24
C ARG A 74 4.31 -4.43 17.09
N VAL A 75 5.38 -4.37 17.87
CA VAL A 75 6.31 -3.24 17.87
C VAL A 75 7.69 -3.73 17.45
N GLU A 76 8.34 -2.97 16.60
CA GLU A 76 9.74 -3.18 16.21
C GLU A 76 10.67 -2.72 17.35
N GLU A 77 11.69 -3.53 17.66
CA GLU A 77 12.69 -3.26 18.71
C GLU A 77 13.76 -2.28 18.22
#